data_AF-A0A143YTL4-F1
#
_entry.id   AF-A0A143YTL4-F1
#
_cell.length_a   1.000
_cell.length_b   1.000
_cell.length_c   1.000
_cell.angle_alpha   90.00
_cell.angle_beta   90.00
_cell.angle_gamma   90.00
#
_symmetry.space_group_name_H-M   'P 1'
#
loop_
_entity.id
_entity.type
_entity.pdbx_description
1 polymer ?
#
loop_
_entity_poly.entity_id
_entity_poly.type
_entity_poly.pdbx_seq_one_letter_code
_entity_poly.pdbx_strand_id
1 'polypeptide(L)'
;MKELKARIDVLMERDPVRMQELERMFGMLKFELLEAKKAVDLQEITLADVKGEWIKDNSEEKLVSMREEERNLKIGKLIYSAAVEKMDIMERVVLLLS
;
A
#
# COMPACT_ATOMS: atom_id res chain seq x y z
N MET A 1 10.16 8.21 3.38
CA MET A 1 10.85 6.92 3.07
C MET A 1 12.37 6.97 3.19
N LYS A 2 13.12 7.74 2.38
CA LYS A 2 14.59 7.85 2.54
C LYS A 2 14.98 8.46 3.90
N GLU A 3 14.24 9.48 4.34
CA GLU A 3 14.46 10.14 5.62
C GLU A 3 14.17 9.23 6.82
N LEU A 4 13.07 8.47 6.79
CA LEU A 4 12.75 7.49 7.82
C LEU A 4 13.82 6.40 7.98
N LYS A 5 14.31 5.85 6.87
CA LYS A 5 15.40 4.85 6.90
C LYS A 5 16.69 5.44 7.50
N ALA A 6 17.08 6.64 7.07
CA ALA A 6 18.27 7.31 7.61
C ALA A 6 18.18 7.54 9.13
N ARG A 7 17.00 7.86 9.65
CA ARG A 7 16.79 8.02 11.11
C ARG A 7 16.87 6.70 11.87
N ILE A 8 16.33 5.61 11.30
CA ILE A 8 16.49 4.26 11.87
C ILE A 8 17.98 3.88 11.92
N ASP A 9 18.74 4.19 10.87
CA ASP A 9 20.18 3.89 10.82
C ASP A 9 20.97 4.65 11.90
N VAL A 10 20.64 5.93 12.16
CA VAL A 10 21.24 6.71 13.26
C VAL A 10 20.89 6.12 14.63
N LEU A 11 19.65 5.65 14.81
CA LEU A 11 19.23 5.02 16.06
C LEU A 11 19.92 3.67 16.29
N MET A 12 20.16 2.89 15.24
CA MET A 12 20.91 1.63 15.29
C MET A 12 22.31 1.81 15.86
N GLU A 13 22.97 2.94 15.57
CA GLU A 13 24.29 3.27 16.13
C GLU A 13 24.23 3.53 17.65
N ARG A 14 23.08 3.95 18.18
CA ARG A 14 22.89 4.27 19.61
C ARG A 14 22.42 3.07 20.44
N ASP A 15 21.48 2.28 19.93
CA ASP A 15 20.92 1.10 20.61
C ASP A 15 20.60 -0.03 19.58
N PRO A 16 21.61 -0.82 19.19
CA PRO A 16 21.47 -1.75 18.07
C PRO A 16 20.47 -2.88 18.32
N VAL A 17 20.32 -3.33 19.57
CA VAL A 17 19.44 -4.47 19.90
C VAL A 17 17.96 -4.08 19.80
N ARG A 18 17.59 -2.89 20.29
CA ARG A 18 16.20 -2.42 20.19
C ARG A 18 15.84 -1.93 18.79
N MET A 19 16.80 -1.39 18.06
CA MET A 19 16.55 -0.79 16.75
C MET A 19 16.55 -1.80 15.60
N GLN A 20 17.09 -3.00 15.81
CA GLN A 20 16.98 -4.10 14.84
C GLN A 20 15.53 -4.53 14.59
N GLU A 21 14.69 -4.55 15.64
CA GLU A 21 13.26 -4.86 15.49
C GLU A 21 12.53 -3.76 14.73
N LEU A 22 12.89 -2.50 14.98
CA LEU A 22 12.33 -1.34 14.28
C LEU A 22 12.67 -1.37 12.78
N GLU A 23 13.91 -1.73 12.43
CA GLU A 23 14.34 -1.92 11.05
C GLU A 23 13.58 -3.08 10.37
N ARG A 24 13.42 -4.21 11.08
CA ARG A 24 12.65 -5.36 10.58
C ARG A 24 11.19 -4.97 10.31
N MET A 25 10.55 -4.29 11.25
CA MET A 25 9.18 -3.79 11.10
C MET A 25 9.07 -2.80 9.93
N PHE A 26 10.02 -1.87 9.79
CA PHE A 26 10.05 -0.95 8.65
C PHE A 26 10.16 -1.69 7.31
N GLY A 27 11.00 -2.71 7.23
CA GLY A 27 11.12 -3.57 6.04
C GLY A 27 9.79 -4.25 5.66
N MET A 28 9.09 -4.83 6.65
CA MET A 28 7.79 -5.47 6.44
C MET A 28 6.73 -4.47 5.99
N LEU A 29 6.61 -3.33 6.66
CA LEU A 29 5.62 -2.30 6.31
C LEU A 29 5.87 -1.70 4.92
N LYS A 30 7.14 -1.51 4.55
CA LYS A 30 7.52 -1.10 3.20
C LYS A 30 7.10 -2.12 2.15
N PHE A 31 7.28 -3.41 2.44
CA PHE A 31 6.84 -4.48 1.54
C PHE A 31 5.31 -4.49 1.40
N GLU A 32 4.57 -4.44 2.52
CA GLU A 32 3.10 -4.35 2.52
C GLU A 32 2.59 -3.16 1.69
N LEU A 33 3.20 -1.99 1.87
CA LEU A 33 2.84 -0.79 1.12
C LEU A 33 3.03 -0.95 -0.40
N LEU A 34 4.17 -1.53 -0.81
CA LEU A 34 4.49 -1.71 -2.22
C LEU A 34 3.57 -2.73 -2.88
N GLU A 35 3.29 -3.85 -2.21
CA GLU A 35 2.37 -4.87 -2.72
C GLU A 35 0.93 -4.34 -2.80
N ALA A 36 0.46 -3.62 -1.77
CA ALA A 36 -0.86 -2.98 -1.79
C ALA A 36 -0.97 -1.95 -2.92
N LYS A 37 0.07 -1.14 -3.14
CA LYS A 37 0.10 -0.20 -4.26
C LYS A 37 0.02 -0.92 -5.60
N LYS A 38 0.84 -1.95 -5.80
CA LYS A 38 0.86 -2.73 -7.04
C LYS A 38 -0.50 -3.38 -7.32
N ALA A 39 -1.16 -3.90 -6.30
CA ALA A 39 -2.49 -4.48 -6.43
C ALA A 39 -3.53 -3.44 -6.87
N VAL A 40 -3.51 -2.23 -6.30
CA VAL A 40 -4.38 -1.12 -6.73
C VAL A 40 -4.09 -0.72 -8.18
N ASP A 41 -2.82 -0.53 -8.53
CA ASP A 41 -2.43 -0.11 -9.89
C ASP A 41 -2.89 -1.15 -10.94
N LEU A 42 -2.75 -2.45 -10.66
CA LEU A 42 -3.25 -3.53 -11.52
C LEU A 42 -4.78 -3.54 -11.62
N GLN A 43 -5.47 -3.34 -10.49
CA GLN A 43 -6.92 -3.31 -10.44
C GLN A 43 -7.51 -2.11 -11.21
N GLU A 44 -6.82 -0.97 -11.25
CA GLU A 44 -7.22 0.18 -12.07
C GLU A 44 -7.13 -0.13 -13.57
N ILE A 45 -6.10 -0.87 -14.00
CA ILE A 45 -5.96 -1.34 -15.38
C ILE A 45 -7.09 -2.32 -15.72
N THR A 46 -7.33 -3.33 -14.88
CA THR A 46 -8.40 -4.31 -15.09
C THR A 46 -9.77 -3.64 -15.19
N LEU A 47 -10.06 -2.67 -14.33
CA LEU A 47 -11.31 -1.92 -14.39
C LEU A 47 -11.43 -1.13 -15.70
N ALA A 48 -10.35 -0.51 -16.17
CA ALA A 48 -10.36 0.22 -17.44
C ALA A 48 -10.66 -0.71 -18.63
N ASP A 49 -10.09 -1.91 -18.64
CA ASP A 49 -10.33 -2.91 -19.68
C ASP A 49 -11.81 -3.36 -19.69
N VAL A 50 -12.35 -3.74 -18.53
CA VAL A 50 -13.76 -4.17 -18.40
C VAL A 50 -14.73 -3.03 -18.74
N LYS A 51 -14.41 -1.78 -18.37
CA LYS A 51 -15.16 -0.59 -18.81
C LYS A 51 -15.15 -0.45 -20.34
N GLY A 52 -13.99 -0.64 -20.97
CA GLY A 52 -13.86 -0.61 -22.41
C GLY A 52 -14.68 -1.69 -23.11
N GLU A 53 -14.78 -2.89 -22.53
CA GLU A 53 -15.63 -3.97 -23.03
C GLU A 53 -17.13 -3.65 -22.90
N TRP A 54 -17.55 -3.16 -21.72
CA TRP A 54 -18.94 -2.76 -21.51
C TRP A 54 -19.37 -1.64 -22.47
N ILE A 55 -18.51 -0.65 -22.75
CA ILE A 55 -18.82 0.42 -23.71
C ILE A 55 -19.07 -0.13 -25.13
N LYS A 56 -18.42 -1.24 -25.51
CA LYS A 56 -18.56 -1.84 -26.85
C LYS A 56 -19.83 -2.67 -27.00
N ASP A 57 -20.21 -3.43 -25.97
CA ASP A 57 -21.27 -4.44 -26.03
C ASP A 57 -22.54 -4.06 -25.24
N ASN A 58 -22.42 -3.17 -24.25
CA ASN A 58 -23.47 -2.65 -23.38
C ASN A 58 -24.40 -3.72 -22.77
N SER A 59 -23.90 -4.94 -22.60
CA SER A 59 -24.62 -6.05 -22.02
C SER A 59 -24.67 -5.95 -20.48
N GLU A 60 -25.76 -6.45 -19.89
CA GLU A 60 -25.94 -6.47 -18.43
C GLU A 60 -24.85 -7.30 -17.74
N GLU A 61 -24.41 -8.39 -18.36
CA GLU A 61 -23.30 -9.23 -17.86
C GLU A 61 -22.02 -8.43 -17.72
N LYS A 62 -21.66 -7.63 -18.73
CA LYS A 62 -20.49 -6.75 -18.70
C LYS A 62 -20.64 -5.60 -17.70
N LEU A 63 -21.86 -5.09 -17.51
CA LEU A 63 -22.15 -4.09 -16.48
C LEU A 63 -21.93 -4.66 -15.07
N VAL A 64 -22.34 -5.91 -14.82
CA VAL A 64 -22.11 -6.61 -13.56
C VAL A 64 -20.62 -6.81 -13.30
N SER A 65 -19.87 -7.31 -14.29
CA SER A 65 -18.40 -7.44 -14.18
C SER A 65 -17.73 -6.09 -13.89
N MET A 66 -18.12 -5.02 -14.57
CA MET A 66 -17.58 -3.69 -14.32
C MET A 66 -17.81 -3.24 -12.86
N ARG A 67 -19.02 -3.43 -12.33
CA ARG A 67 -19.36 -3.07 -10.94
C ARG A 67 -18.60 -3.90 -9.92
N GLU A 68 -18.34 -5.18 -10.22
CA GLU A 68 -17.50 -6.04 -9.39
C GLU A 68 -16.07 -5.50 -9.32
N GLU A 69 -15.48 -5.14 -10.46
CA GLU A 69 -14.14 -4.56 -10.48
C GLU A 69 -14.06 -3.17 -9.83
N GLU A 70 -15.12 -2.36 -9.89
CA GLU A 70 -15.21 -1.11 -9.13
C GLU A 70 -15.20 -1.36 -7.62
N ARG A 71 -15.91 -2.40 -7.16
CA ARG A 71 -15.91 -2.80 -5.75
C ARG A 71 -14.54 -3.32 -5.32
N ASN A 72 -13.90 -4.15 -6.14
CA ASN A 72 -12.56 -4.68 -5.89
C ASN A 72 -11.55 -3.53 -5.79
N LEU A 73 -11.62 -2.55 -6.70
CA LEU A 73 -10.78 -1.35 -6.63
C LEU A 73 -10.99 -0.57 -5.34
N LYS A 74 -12.24 -0.39 -4.89
CA LYS A 74 -12.54 0.29 -3.63
C LYS A 74 -11.91 -0.45 -2.44
N ILE A 75 -11.98 -1.77 -2.42
CA ILE A 75 -11.34 -2.59 -1.37
C ILE A 75 -9.81 -2.44 -1.43
N GLY A 76 -9.21 -2.54 -2.62
CA GLY A 76 -7.78 -2.35 -2.81
C GLY A 76 -7.30 -0.99 -2.29
N LYS A 77 -8.04 0.09 -2.60
CA LYS A 77 -7.73 1.44 -2.11
C LYS A 77 -7.78 1.55 -0.58
N LEU A 78 -8.74 0.89 0.08
CA LEU A 78 -8.79 0.85 1.54
C LEU A 78 -7.56 0.13 2.14
N ILE A 79 -7.15 -0.98 1.54
CA ILE A 79 -5.96 -1.74 1.97
C ILE A 79 -4.70 -0.89 1.80
N TYR A 80 -4.56 -0.22 0.66
CA TYR A 80 -3.43 0.69 0.40
C TYR A 80 -3.40 1.85 1.41
N SER A 81 -4.54 2.50 1.66
CA SER A 81 -4.62 3.56 2.68
C SER A 81 -4.21 3.08 4.07
N ALA A 82 -4.66 1.89 4.48
CA ALA A 82 -4.25 1.31 5.76
C ALA A 82 -2.74 1.02 5.82
N ALA A 83 -2.11 0.61 4.72
CA ALA A 83 -0.66 0.42 4.64
C ALA A 83 0.10 1.75 4.74
N VAL A 84 -0.42 2.83 4.14
CA VAL A 84 0.13 4.19 4.30
C VAL A 84 0.04 4.64 5.75
N GLU A 85 -1.11 4.48 6.40
CA GLU A 85 -1.29 4.88 7.81
C GLU A 85 -0.32 4.14 8.75
N LYS A 86 -0.09 2.83 8.54
CA LYS A 86 0.91 2.07 9.30
C LYS A 86 2.32 2.63 9.11
N MET A 87 2.68 3.05 7.90
CA MET A 87 3.98 3.68 7.62
C MET A 87 4.11 5.05 8.28
N ASP A 88 3.05 5.85 8.31
CA ASP A 88 3.02 7.15 9.00
C ASP A 88 3.16 6.98 10.52
N ILE A 89 2.51 5.96 11.09
CA ILE A 89 2.66 5.60 12.51
C ILE A 89 4.11 5.21 12.80
N MET A 90 4.72 4.38 11.95
CA MET A 90 6.13 4.01 12.08
C MET A 90 7.02 5.26 12.06
N GLU A 91 6.80 6.19 11.13
CA GLU A 91 7.55 7.45 11.07
C GLU A 91 7.48 8.26 12.36
N ARG A 92 6.28 8.36 12.96
CA ARG A 92 6.07 9.00 14.26
C ARG A 92 6.77 8.29 15.40
N VAL A 93 6.76 6.95 15.42
CA VAL A 93 7.47 6.17 16.45
C VAL A 93 8.97 6.41 16.35
N VAL A 94 9.56 6.35 15.15
CA VAL A 94 10.98 6.64 14.95
C VAL A 94 11.33 8.06 15.41
N LEU A 95 10.49 9.04 15.06
CA LEU A 95 10.62 10.42 15.51
C LEU A 95 10.68 10.57 17.04
N LEU A 96 9.85 9.83 17.77
CA LEU A 96 9.82 9.88 19.24
C LEU A 96 11.03 9.21 19.90
N LEU A 97 11.70 8.31 19.17
CA LEU A 97 12.89 7.61 19.65
C LEU A 97 14.20 8.34 19.28
N SER A 98 14.15 9.31 18.36
CA SER A 98 15.28 10.11 17.82
C SER A 98 15.83 11.13 18.81
#